data_AF-A0A0R0GAM1-F1
#
_entry.id   AF-A0A0R0GAM1-F1
#
_cell.length_a   1.000
_cell.length_b   1.000
_cell.length_c   1.000
_cell.angle_alpha   90.00
_cell.angle_beta   90.00
_cell.angle_gamma   90.00
#
_symmetry.space_group_name_H-M   'P 1'
#
loop_
_entity.id
_entity.type
_entity.pdbx_description
1 polymer ?
#
loop_
_entity_poly.entity_id
_entity_poly.type
_entity_poly.pdbx_seq_one_letter_code
_entity_poly.pdbx_strand_id
1 'polypeptide(L)'
;MSISISLSSVPARLTLLAVFSATTFYCLYKYHRLRHLKLFLNPNPNPNPKIIFVSETGTSKTLARRLHGLLASNDVAFDLVDAQHYEPEDLPKETLIILVASTWLDGAPSAASRFFATWLADAAADFRAGSLLLSRCRFAVFGVGSRAYGDSFNAVARGLAKHLRALGAAEVVPLFEGDVDGGDVDAVFDRWCEKVVAVLKSGSVVESCDNDGAEESGVVSSSEDESDVDSSEIVDLEDIAGKAPSWRKAVANGEESNEKLNGRREMVTPVIRANLEKQGYKIIGSHSGVKLCRWTKAQLRGRGGCYKHSFYGIESHRCMEATPSLACANKCVFCWRHHTNPVGKSWQWQMDDPIEIVNSAIDLHTNMIKQMKGVPGVTLERLSEGLSPRHCALSLVGEPIMYPGINALVDELHKRRISTFLVTNAQFPEKIKSLKPVTQLYVSVDAATKDSLKAIDRPLFGDFWERFIDSLTALKEKHQRTVYRLTLVKGWNTADIDAYSKLFSLGEPDFVEIKGVTYCGS
;
A
#
# COMPACT_ATOMS: atom_id res chain seq x y z
N MET A 1 70.42 11.86 -10.43
CA MET A 1 68.96 12.09 -10.27
C MET A 1 68.33 11.86 -11.64
N SER A 2 67.46 10.90 -11.93
CA SER A 2 66.61 10.09 -11.08
C SER A 2 66.18 8.80 -11.82
N ILE A 3 66.40 7.67 -11.16
CA ILE A 3 65.61 6.42 -11.09
C ILE A 3 64.77 6.02 -12.33
N SER A 4 65.30 5.03 -13.06
CA SER A 4 64.53 4.10 -13.89
C SER A 4 63.75 3.13 -12.98
N ILE A 5 62.42 3.18 -12.99
CA ILE A 5 61.55 2.29 -12.22
C ILE A 5 61.43 0.95 -12.97
N SER A 6 62.14 -0.06 -12.49
CA SER A 6 61.93 -1.45 -12.87
C SER A 6 60.70 -2.01 -12.15
N LEU A 7 59.61 -2.27 -12.89
CA LEU A 7 58.47 -3.05 -12.42
C LEU A 7 58.84 -4.54 -12.34
N SER A 8 59.54 -4.93 -11.28
CA SER A 8 59.90 -6.33 -11.04
C SER A 8 59.67 -6.77 -9.60
N SER A 9 58.54 -6.38 -9.01
CA SER A 9 58.10 -6.95 -7.73
C SER A 9 56.82 -7.78 -7.94
N VAL A 10 56.88 -9.04 -7.50
CA VAL A 10 55.75 -9.97 -7.44
C VAL A 10 54.49 -9.35 -6.79
N PRO A 11 54.60 -8.48 -5.76
CA PRO A 11 53.46 -7.75 -5.22
C PRO A 11 52.73 -6.89 -6.25
N ALA A 12 53.44 -6.16 -7.12
CA ALA A 12 52.82 -5.28 -8.11
C ALA A 12 51.98 -6.05 -9.15
N ARG A 13 52.41 -7.27 -9.51
CA ARG A 13 51.65 -8.15 -10.41
C ARG A 13 50.40 -8.73 -9.74
N LEU A 14 50.49 -9.10 -8.46
CA LEU A 14 49.35 -9.55 -7.66
C LEU A 14 48.31 -8.44 -7.43
N THR A 15 48.76 -7.20 -7.19
CA THR A 15 47.86 -6.04 -7.06
C THR A 15 47.16 -5.74 -8.38
N LEU A 16 47.87 -5.79 -9.53
CA LEU A 16 47.25 -5.61 -10.84
C LEU A 16 46.19 -6.69 -11.11
N LEU A 17 46.52 -7.96 -10.84
CA LEU A 17 45.58 -9.09 -11.00
C LEU A 17 44.33 -8.93 -10.12
N ALA A 18 44.49 -8.50 -8.87
CA ALA A 18 43.37 -8.24 -7.95
C ALA A 18 42.51 -7.06 -8.40
N VAL A 19 43.12 -5.99 -8.92
CA VAL A 19 42.39 -4.83 -9.46
C VAL A 19 41.62 -5.24 -10.72
N PHE A 20 42.25 -5.96 -11.65
CA PHE A 20 41.57 -6.45 -12.85
C PHE A 20 40.44 -7.40 -12.48
N SER A 21 40.64 -8.34 -11.56
CA SER A 21 39.56 -9.25 -11.12
C SER A 21 38.42 -8.51 -10.44
N ALA A 22 38.71 -7.49 -9.63
CA ALA A 22 37.68 -6.67 -8.97
C ALA A 22 36.89 -5.83 -9.98
N THR A 23 37.53 -5.23 -10.99
CA THR A 23 36.82 -4.52 -12.06
C THR A 23 35.99 -5.47 -12.92
N THR A 24 36.49 -6.67 -13.25
CA THR A 24 35.71 -7.67 -13.99
C THR A 24 34.52 -8.16 -13.15
N PHE A 25 34.69 -8.37 -11.85
CA PHE A 25 33.60 -8.74 -10.94
C PHE A 25 32.58 -7.62 -10.79
N TYR A 26 33.02 -6.37 -10.70
CA TYR A 26 32.14 -5.19 -10.67
C TYR A 26 31.39 -5.03 -12.00
N CYS A 27 32.04 -5.21 -13.14
CA CYS A 27 31.41 -5.17 -14.46
C CYS A 27 30.42 -6.31 -14.65
N LEU A 28 30.75 -7.54 -14.22
CA LEU A 28 29.86 -8.69 -14.24
C LEU A 28 28.69 -8.51 -13.28
N TYR A 29 28.92 -7.99 -12.08
CA TYR A 29 27.87 -7.64 -11.12
C TYR A 29 26.95 -6.55 -11.67
N LYS A 30 27.50 -5.48 -12.26
CA LYS A 30 26.72 -4.40 -12.87
C LYS A 30 25.95 -4.91 -14.09
N TYR A 31 26.55 -5.77 -14.92
CA TYR A 31 25.89 -6.41 -16.06
C TYR A 31 24.77 -7.36 -15.61
N HIS A 32 25.02 -8.22 -14.61
CA HIS A 32 24.00 -9.09 -14.04
C HIS A 32 22.88 -8.30 -13.37
N ARG A 33 23.20 -7.25 -12.61
CA ARG A 33 22.22 -6.35 -11.98
C ARG A 33 21.38 -5.62 -13.02
N LEU A 34 21.98 -5.10 -14.09
CA LEU A 34 21.27 -4.46 -15.21
C LEU A 34 20.40 -5.47 -15.98
N ARG A 35 20.88 -6.70 -16.17
CA ARG A 35 20.11 -7.79 -16.80
C ARG A 35 18.95 -8.24 -15.91
N HIS A 36 19.16 -8.29 -14.59
CA HIS A 36 18.12 -8.61 -13.60
C HIS A 36 17.09 -7.47 -13.49
N LEU A 37 17.51 -6.20 -13.59
CA LEU A 37 16.60 -5.05 -13.73
C LEU A 37 15.78 -5.15 -15.02
N LYS A 38 16.41 -5.48 -16.15
CA LYS A 38 15.71 -5.72 -17.44
C LYS A 38 14.66 -6.82 -17.34
N LEU A 39 14.89 -7.85 -16.53
CA LEU A 39 13.95 -8.96 -16.30
C LEU A 39 12.75 -8.56 -15.40
N PHE A 40 12.95 -7.68 -14.42
CA PHE A 40 11.86 -7.17 -13.57
C PHE A 40 10.97 -6.11 -14.25
N LEU A 41 11.48 -5.45 -15.30
CA LEU A 41 10.79 -4.39 -16.05
C LEU A 41 10.04 -4.90 -17.30
N ASN A 42 9.77 -6.21 -17.40
CA ASN A 42 8.98 -6.79 -18.48
C ASN A 42 7.59 -7.26 -17.98
N PRO A 43 6.67 -6.35 -17.62
CA PRO A 43 5.25 -6.70 -17.68
C PRO A 43 4.87 -6.89 -19.16
N ASN A 44 3.93 -7.81 -19.44
CA ASN A 44 3.27 -7.82 -20.74
C ASN A 44 2.59 -6.45 -20.92
N PRO A 45 2.88 -5.71 -22.00
CA PRO A 45 2.26 -4.41 -22.23
C PRO A 45 0.74 -4.59 -22.35
N ASN A 46 -0.02 -3.66 -21.80
CA ASN A 46 -1.46 -3.61 -22.08
C ASN A 46 -1.66 -3.41 -23.59
N PRO A 47 -2.64 -4.10 -24.20
CA PRO A 47 -2.87 -4.00 -25.63
C PRO A 47 -3.38 -2.62 -26.06
N ASN A 48 -4.09 -1.91 -25.17
CA ASN A 48 -4.70 -0.62 -25.47
C ASN A 48 -4.05 0.52 -24.66
N PRO A 49 -3.66 1.63 -25.30
CA PRO A 49 -3.32 2.90 -24.66
C PRO A 49 -4.45 3.43 -23.75
N LYS A 50 -4.12 4.30 -22.77
CA LYS A 50 -5.11 4.81 -21.80
C LYS A 50 -5.24 6.32 -21.80
N ILE A 51 -6.48 6.80 -21.68
CA ILE A 51 -6.80 8.20 -21.37
C ILE A 51 -7.25 8.23 -19.91
N ILE A 52 -6.46 8.88 -19.06
CA ILE A 52 -6.72 9.02 -17.63
C ILE A 52 -7.16 10.45 -17.36
N PHE A 53 -8.33 10.64 -16.75
CA PHE A 53 -8.79 11.97 -16.37
C PHE A 53 -8.75 12.17 -14.86
N VAL A 54 -8.35 13.37 -14.45
CA VAL A 54 -8.40 13.87 -13.06
C VAL A 54 -9.42 14.99 -13.05
N SER A 55 -10.57 14.75 -12.41
CA SER A 55 -11.72 15.66 -12.48
C SER A 55 -12.45 15.73 -11.14
N GLU A 56 -12.89 16.94 -10.74
CA GLU A 56 -13.80 17.14 -9.59
C GLU A 56 -15.24 17.44 -10.08
N THR A 57 -15.41 18.49 -10.88
CA THR A 57 -16.73 18.98 -11.36
C THR A 57 -17.15 18.42 -12.73
N GLY A 58 -16.39 17.47 -13.27
CA GLY A 58 -16.68 16.80 -14.54
C GLY A 58 -16.10 17.46 -15.79
N THR A 59 -15.52 18.66 -15.73
CA THR A 59 -14.96 19.34 -16.93
C THR A 59 -13.87 18.51 -17.62
N SER A 60 -12.89 18.02 -16.86
CA SER A 60 -11.82 17.16 -17.42
C SER A 60 -12.35 15.82 -17.92
N LYS A 61 -13.40 15.28 -17.30
CA LYS A 61 -14.09 14.06 -17.74
C LYS A 61 -14.78 14.26 -19.10
N THR A 62 -15.45 15.40 -19.31
CA THR A 62 -16.09 15.75 -20.58
C THR A 62 -15.07 15.90 -21.70
N LEU A 63 -13.97 16.62 -21.44
CA LEU A 63 -12.88 16.78 -22.41
C LEU A 63 -12.22 15.43 -22.75
N ALA A 64 -11.97 14.58 -21.75
CA ALA A 64 -11.41 13.24 -21.98
C ALA A 64 -12.33 12.34 -22.82
N ARG A 65 -13.66 12.43 -22.62
CA ARG A 65 -14.64 11.72 -23.47
C ARG A 65 -14.64 12.23 -24.91
N ARG A 66 -14.53 13.54 -25.11
CA ARG A 66 -14.43 14.15 -26.44
C ARG A 66 -13.16 13.71 -27.17
N LEU A 67 -12.02 13.69 -26.48
CA LEU A 67 -10.77 13.14 -27.03
C LEU A 67 -10.91 11.65 -27.36
N HIS A 68 -11.52 10.86 -26.49
CA HIS A 68 -11.77 9.45 -26.73
C HIS A 68 -12.60 9.22 -28.01
N GLY A 69 -13.67 10.00 -28.20
CA GLY A 69 -14.46 9.98 -29.43
C GLY A 69 -13.67 10.38 -30.67
N LEU A 70 -12.84 11.44 -30.57
CA LEU A 70 -11.98 11.89 -31.66
C LEU A 70 -10.96 10.81 -32.06
N LEU A 71 -10.33 10.14 -31.10
CA LEU A 71 -9.35 9.08 -31.35
C LEU A 71 -9.99 7.83 -31.94
N ALA A 72 -11.19 7.47 -31.48
CA ALA A 72 -11.97 6.37 -32.04
C ALA A 72 -12.32 6.63 -33.53
N SER A 73 -12.69 7.86 -33.88
CA SER A 73 -12.92 8.27 -35.28
C SER A 73 -11.67 8.29 -36.15
N ASN A 74 -10.48 8.16 -35.55
CA ASN A 74 -9.19 8.09 -36.23
C ASN A 74 -8.56 6.68 -36.16
N ASP A 75 -9.37 5.66 -35.87
CA ASP A 75 -8.96 4.24 -35.73
C ASP A 75 -7.91 3.96 -34.65
N VAL A 76 -7.85 4.81 -33.62
CA VAL A 76 -6.96 4.60 -32.46
C VAL A 76 -7.78 4.27 -31.21
N ALA A 77 -7.76 3.01 -30.81
CA ALA A 77 -8.45 2.54 -29.62
C ALA A 77 -7.73 2.97 -28.33
N PHE A 78 -8.45 3.61 -27.41
CA PHE A 78 -7.97 3.96 -26.07
C PHE A 78 -8.97 3.51 -25.03
N ASP A 79 -8.49 3.12 -23.84
CA ASP A 79 -9.37 2.92 -22.69
C ASP A 79 -9.51 4.25 -21.92
N LEU A 80 -10.74 4.70 -21.68
CA LEU A 80 -11.02 5.87 -20.85
C LEU A 80 -11.14 5.45 -19.37
N VAL A 81 -10.32 6.02 -18.49
CA VAL A 81 -10.24 5.63 -17.07
C VAL A 81 -10.24 6.86 -16.16
N ASP A 82 -10.97 6.77 -15.05
CA ASP A 82 -10.91 7.76 -13.97
C ASP A 82 -9.66 7.52 -13.10
N ALA A 83 -8.89 8.57 -12.83
CA ALA A 83 -7.74 8.48 -11.94
C ALA A 83 -8.09 8.01 -10.51
N GLN A 84 -9.34 8.15 -10.06
CA GLN A 84 -9.81 7.59 -8.78
C GLN A 84 -9.78 6.05 -8.75
N HIS A 85 -10.03 5.41 -9.90
CA HIS A 85 -10.12 3.95 -10.01
C HIS A 85 -8.88 3.33 -10.67
N TYR A 86 -7.92 4.14 -11.07
CA TYR A 86 -6.68 3.69 -11.69
C TYR A 86 -5.60 3.43 -10.63
N GLU A 87 -5.00 2.25 -10.68
CA GLU A 87 -3.88 1.88 -9.79
C GLU A 87 -2.56 2.38 -10.39
N PRO A 88 -1.85 3.35 -9.76
CA PRO A 88 -0.62 3.93 -10.31
C PRO A 88 0.52 2.90 -10.49
N GLU A 89 0.50 1.81 -9.72
CA GLU A 89 1.46 0.70 -9.86
C GLU A 89 1.37 -0.01 -11.23
N ASP A 90 0.29 0.20 -11.99
CA ASP A 90 0.12 -0.33 -13.35
C ASP A 90 0.75 0.56 -14.44
N LEU A 91 1.17 1.79 -14.15
CA LEU A 91 1.81 2.71 -15.12
C LEU A 91 3.01 2.11 -15.87
N PRO A 92 3.91 1.31 -15.26
CA PRO A 92 5.03 0.69 -15.99
C PRO A 92 4.60 -0.33 -17.06
N LYS A 93 3.33 -0.74 -17.06
CA LYS A 93 2.76 -1.66 -18.06
C LYS A 93 2.19 -0.92 -19.27
N GLU A 94 1.96 0.38 -19.15
CA GLU A 94 1.37 1.20 -20.20
C GLU A 94 2.47 1.69 -21.16
N THR A 95 2.21 1.59 -22.46
CA THR A 95 3.12 2.10 -23.50
C THR A 95 2.82 3.56 -23.85
N LEU A 96 1.58 4.00 -23.64
CA LEU A 96 1.11 5.35 -23.92
C LEU A 96 -0.03 5.72 -22.97
N ILE A 97 0.12 6.85 -22.29
CA ILE A 97 -0.91 7.45 -21.42
C ILE A 97 -1.21 8.88 -21.85
N ILE A 98 -2.47 9.27 -21.85
CA ILE A 98 -2.89 10.66 -22.06
C ILE A 98 -3.64 11.13 -20.83
N LEU A 99 -3.24 12.26 -20.25
CA LEU A 99 -3.78 12.79 -19.02
C LEU A 99 -4.56 14.07 -19.28
N VAL A 100 -5.78 14.17 -18.78
CA VAL A 100 -6.56 15.41 -18.74
C VAL A 100 -6.83 15.75 -17.29
N ALA A 101 -6.21 16.81 -16.77
CA ALA A 101 -6.16 17.05 -15.33
C ALA A 101 -6.64 18.43 -14.93
N SER A 102 -7.70 18.47 -14.11
CA SER A 102 -8.16 19.69 -13.46
C SER A 102 -7.32 20.01 -12.22
N THR A 103 -7.00 21.29 -12.05
CA THR A 103 -6.47 21.81 -10.79
C THR A 103 -7.62 22.30 -9.91
N TRP A 104 -7.64 21.86 -8.65
CA TRP A 104 -8.64 22.22 -7.65
C TRP A 104 -8.00 23.05 -6.52
N LEU A 105 -8.82 23.42 -5.54
CA LEU A 105 -8.52 24.32 -4.41
C LEU A 105 -7.05 24.26 -3.93
N ASP A 106 -6.42 25.43 -3.76
CA ASP A 106 -5.02 25.60 -3.36
C ASP A 106 -3.97 24.91 -4.26
N GLY A 107 -4.27 24.71 -5.55
CA GLY A 107 -3.36 24.10 -6.52
C GLY A 107 -3.24 22.58 -6.38
N ALA A 108 -4.14 21.94 -5.63
CA ALA A 108 -4.15 20.51 -5.39
C ALA A 108 -5.04 19.77 -6.41
N PRO A 109 -4.81 18.46 -6.64
CA PRO A 109 -5.74 17.62 -7.38
C PRO A 109 -7.07 17.46 -6.61
N SER A 110 -8.11 17.00 -7.31
CA SER A 110 -9.37 16.54 -6.70
C SER A 110 -9.12 15.58 -5.54
N ALA A 111 -10.03 15.55 -4.56
CA ALA A 111 -9.87 14.65 -3.41
C ALA A 111 -9.80 13.18 -3.86
N ALA A 112 -10.60 12.83 -4.86
CA ALA A 112 -10.67 11.50 -5.47
C ALA A 112 -9.39 11.09 -6.20
N SER A 113 -8.69 12.02 -6.88
CA SER A 113 -7.48 11.72 -7.66
C SER A 113 -6.18 12.09 -6.94
N ARG A 114 -6.26 12.52 -5.68
CA ARG A 114 -5.10 12.89 -4.86
C ARG A 114 -4.11 11.74 -4.70
N PHE A 115 -4.60 10.52 -4.54
CA PHE A 115 -3.75 9.34 -4.44
C PHE A 115 -2.85 9.16 -5.67
N PHE A 116 -3.41 9.27 -6.87
CA PHE A 116 -2.68 9.14 -8.14
C PHE A 116 -1.56 10.19 -8.26
N ALA A 117 -1.86 11.46 -7.98
CA ALA A 117 -0.89 12.54 -8.07
C ALA A 117 0.21 12.44 -7.01
N THR A 118 -0.15 12.10 -5.77
CA THR A 118 0.82 11.91 -4.66
C THR A 118 1.73 10.72 -4.93
N TRP A 119 1.19 9.61 -5.46
CA TRP A 119 2.01 8.45 -5.81
C TRP A 119 3.09 8.79 -6.85
N LEU A 120 2.74 9.57 -7.89
CA LEU A 120 3.71 10.01 -8.90
C LEU A 120 4.79 10.91 -8.29
N ALA A 121 4.41 11.82 -7.39
CA ALA A 121 5.35 12.69 -6.69
C ALA A 121 6.30 11.89 -5.79
N ASP A 122 5.76 10.96 -5.01
CA ASP A 122 6.53 10.09 -4.11
C ASP A 122 7.46 9.16 -4.89
N ALA A 123 6.98 8.56 -5.98
CA ALA A 123 7.77 7.71 -6.86
C ALA A 123 8.92 8.49 -7.51
N ALA A 124 8.67 9.73 -7.95
CA ALA A 124 9.70 10.58 -8.53
C ALA A 124 10.75 11.02 -7.49
N ALA A 125 10.38 11.14 -6.22
CA ALA A 125 11.28 11.48 -5.12
C ALA A 125 12.02 10.27 -4.52
N ASP A 126 11.53 9.04 -4.75
CA ASP A 126 12.13 7.81 -4.21
C ASP A 126 13.34 7.36 -5.05
N PHE A 127 14.54 7.45 -4.45
CA PHE A 127 15.78 7.01 -5.06
C PHE A 127 15.79 5.52 -5.47
N ARG A 128 14.89 4.70 -4.92
CA ARG A 128 14.75 3.27 -5.24
C ARG A 128 13.89 3.02 -6.47
N ALA A 129 12.92 3.89 -6.76
CA ALA A 129 12.03 3.77 -7.90
C ALA A 129 12.80 3.93 -9.24
N GLY A 130 13.92 4.66 -9.20
CA GLY A 130 14.85 4.82 -10.32
C GLY A 130 14.27 5.65 -11.46
N SER A 131 15.10 6.47 -12.09
CA SER A 131 14.69 7.37 -13.20
C SER A 131 14.29 6.65 -14.50
N LEU A 132 14.11 5.33 -14.45
CA LEU A 132 13.79 4.47 -15.60
C LEU A 132 12.48 3.70 -15.39
N LEU A 133 11.75 3.95 -14.30
CA LEU A 133 10.50 3.26 -13.97
C LEU A 133 9.50 3.30 -15.12
N LEU A 134 9.40 4.45 -15.79
CA LEU A 134 8.49 4.71 -16.90
C LEU A 134 9.22 4.87 -18.24
N SER A 135 10.44 4.34 -18.37
CA SER A 135 11.29 4.46 -19.58
C SER A 135 10.67 3.93 -20.88
N ARG A 136 9.60 3.13 -20.79
CA ARG A 136 8.84 2.59 -21.93
C ARG A 136 7.48 3.25 -22.15
N CYS A 137 7.10 4.16 -21.26
CA CYS A 137 5.82 4.85 -21.30
C CYS A 137 6.00 6.20 -21.99
N ARG A 138 5.14 6.46 -22.97
CA ARG A 138 4.98 7.77 -23.59
C ARG A 138 3.80 8.49 -22.96
N PHE A 139 3.85 9.81 -22.82
CA PHE A 139 2.76 10.55 -22.19
C PHE A 139 2.47 11.91 -22.83
N ALA A 140 1.22 12.35 -22.71
CA ALA A 140 0.80 13.73 -22.96
C ALA A 140 -0.12 14.20 -21.84
N VAL A 141 -0.07 15.49 -21.49
CA VAL A 141 -0.90 16.07 -20.43
C VAL A 141 -1.62 17.32 -20.95
N PHE A 142 -2.89 17.44 -20.64
CA PHE A 142 -3.68 18.65 -20.80
C PHE A 142 -4.15 19.14 -19.44
N GLY A 143 -3.87 20.40 -19.12
CA GLY A 143 -4.30 21.04 -17.88
C GLY A 143 -5.61 21.79 -18.06
N VAL A 144 -6.52 21.60 -17.11
CA VAL A 144 -7.72 22.43 -16.95
C VAL A 144 -7.56 23.24 -15.66
N GLY A 145 -7.46 24.56 -15.78
CA GLY A 145 -7.28 25.44 -14.64
C GLY A 145 -7.96 26.79 -14.87
N SER A 146 -7.81 27.70 -13.92
CA SER A 146 -8.24 29.09 -14.08
C SER A 146 -7.11 30.04 -13.70
N ARG A 147 -6.85 31.06 -14.53
CA ARG A 147 -5.84 32.08 -14.24
C ARG A 147 -6.22 32.96 -13.04
N ALA A 148 -7.49 32.96 -12.64
CA ALA A 148 -7.95 33.66 -11.43
C ALA A 148 -7.24 33.17 -10.16
N TYR A 149 -6.70 31.94 -10.17
CA TYR A 149 -5.96 31.35 -9.06
C TYR A 149 -4.44 31.61 -9.09
N GLY A 150 -3.97 32.53 -9.95
CA GLY A 150 -2.59 33.02 -9.97
C GLY A 150 -1.55 31.91 -10.13
N ASP A 151 -0.61 31.81 -9.20
CA ASP A 151 0.50 30.85 -9.21
C ASP A 151 0.06 29.38 -9.24
N SER A 152 -1.18 29.10 -8.83
CA SER A 152 -1.77 27.75 -8.83
C SER A 152 -2.50 27.39 -10.12
N PHE A 153 -2.59 28.29 -11.11
CA PHE A 153 -3.15 28.02 -12.44
C PHE A 153 -2.53 26.74 -13.01
N ASN A 154 -3.29 25.68 -13.30
CA ASN A 154 -2.78 24.42 -13.87
C ASN A 154 -1.64 23.71 -13.10
N ALA A 155 -1.49 23.97 -11.79
CA ALA A 155 -0.42 23.41 -10.97
C ALA A 155 -0.39 21.87 -10.97
N VAL A 156 -1.54 21.20 -11.00
CA VAL A 156 -1.63 19.73 -11.01
C VAL A 156 -1.07 19.15 -12.30
N ALA A 157 -1.45 19.70 -13.45
CA ALA A 157 -0.98 19.24 -14.75
C ALA A 157 0.53 19.44 -14.91
N ARG A 158 1.06 20.59 -14.46
CA ARG A 158 2.51 20.84 -14.40
C ARG A 158 3.23 19.85 -13.49
N GLY A 159 2.66 19.55 -12.32
CA GLY A 159 3.19 18.57 -11.38
C GLY A 159 3.26 17.17 -12.00
N LEU A 160 2.17 16.69 -12.60
CA LEU A 160 2.10 15.39 -13.26
C LEU A 160 3.14 15.27 -14.38
N ALA A 161 3.22 16.26 -15.28
CA ALA A 161 4.20 16.27 -16.35
C ALA A 161 5.65 16.24 -15.82
N LYS A 162 5.94 17.02 -14.77
CA LYS A 162 7.25 17.03 -14.11
C LYS A 162 7.61 15.66 -13.53
N HIS A 163 6.70 15.02 -12.80
CA HIS A 163 6.95 13.72 -12.16
C HIS A 163 7.09 12.58 -13.18
N LEU A 164 6.28 12.58 -14.24
CA LEU A 164 6.39 11.59 -15.32
C LEU A 164 7.74 11.68 -16.04
N ARG A 165 8.23 12.89 -16.32
CA ARG A 165 9.58 13.10 -16.86
C ARG A 165 10.67 12.61 -15.92
N ALA A 166 10.55 12.90 -14.62
CA ALA A 166 11.51 12.45 -13.61
C ALA A 166 11.59 10.91 -13.50
N LEU A 167 10.49 10.22 -13.76
CA LEU A 167 10.39 8.76 -13.79
C LEU A 167 10.84 8.13 -15.12
N GLY A 168 11.25 8.95 -16.10
CA GLY A 168 11.80 8.51 -17.38
C GLY A 168 10.79 8.36 -18.51
N ALA A 169 9.54 8.81 -18.33
CA ALA A 169 8.54 8.78 -19.40
C ALA A 169 8.85 9.81 -20.50
N ALA A 170 8.55 9.47 -21.76
CA ALA A 170 8.77 10.33 -22.91
C ALA A 170 7.51 11.17 -23.23
N GLU A 171 7.65 12.49 -23.19
CA GLU A 171 6.57 13.44 -23.53
C GLU A 171 6.36 13.46 -25.06
N VAL A 172 5.14 13.15 -25.53
CA VAL A 172 4.84 13.10 -26.98
C VAL A 172 4.29 14.42 -27.52
N VAL A 173 3.56 15.15 -26.68
CA VAL A 173 3.05 16.49 -26.98
C VAL A 173 3.30 17.32 -25.72
N PRO A 174 3.88 18.53 -25.85
CA PRO A 174 4.07 19.44 -24.73
C PRO A 174 2.76 19.68 -23.97
N LEU A 175 2.86 19.85 -22.65
CA LEU A 175 1.74 20.28 -21.81
C LEU A 175 1.05 21.53 -22.36
N PHE A 176 -0.27 21.45 -22.58
CA PHE A 176 -1.14 22.61 -22.85
C PHE A 176 -1.98 22.92 -21.62
N GLU A 177 -2.25 24.20 -21.42
CA GLU A 177 -2.94 24.73 -20.24
C GLU A 177 -4.18 25.53 -20.69
N GLY A 178 -5.37 25.01 -20.41
CA GLY A 178 -6.64 25.73 -20.66
C GLY A 178 -7.05 26.59 -19.46
N ASP A 179 -7.67 27.74 -19.75
CA ASP A 179 -8.23 28.68 -18.77
C ASP A 179 -9.76 28.70 -18.81
N VAL A 180 -10.39 28.09 -17.80
CA VAL A 180 -11.85 27.97 -17.69
C VAL A 180 -12.51 29.34 -17.58
N ASP A 181 -11.94 30.27 -16.81
CA ASP A 181 -12.51 31.60 -16.61
C ASP A 181 -12.19 32.54 -17.78
N GLY A 182 -11.09 32.27 -18.50
CA GLY A 182 -10.74 32.94 -19.76
C GLY A 182 -11.59 32.49 -20.96
N GLY A 183 -12.35 31.39 -20.83
CA GLY A 183 -13.21 30.85 -21.88
C GLY A 183 -12.46 30.23 -23.06
N ASP A 184 -11.16 29.98 -22.94
CA ASP A 184 -10.31 29.49 -24.03
C ASP A 184 -10.08 27.97 -24.00
N VAL A 185 -10.55 27.28 -22.95
CA VAL A 185 -10.29 25.84 -22.72
C VAL A 185 -10.59 25.00 -23.94
N ASP A 186 -11.76 25.16 -24.56
CA ASP A 186 -12.16 24.35 -25.69
C ASP A 186 -11.27 24.58 -26.93
N ALA A 187 -10.96 25.83 -27.24
CA ALA A 187 -10.11 26.18 -28.38
C ALA A 187 -8.64 25.75 -28.17
N VAL A 188 -8.13 25.82 -26.94
CA VAL A 188 -6.80 25.33 -26.58
C VAL A 188 -6.79 23.79 -26.61
N PHE A 189 -7.86 23.15 -26.15
CA PHE A 189 -8.02 21.71 -26.15
C PHE A 189 -8.08 21.13 -27.57
N ASP A 190 -8.81 21.76 -28.48
CA ASP A 190 -8.88 21.32 -29.89
C ASP A 190 -7.52 21.36 -30.57
N ARG A 191 -6.79 22.48 -30.44
CA ARG A 191 -5.44 22.61 -30.98
C ARG A 191 -4.49 21.57 -30.39
N TRP A 192 -4.65 21.22 -29.11
CA TRP A 192 -3.88 20.17 -28.49
C TRP A 192 -4.26 18.78 -29.02
N CYS A 193 -5.55 18.50 -29.18
CA CYS A 193 -6.06 17.25 -29.73
C CYS A 193 -5.55 17.02 -31.16
N GLU A 194 -5.54 18.05 -32.01
CA GLU A 194 -4.97 17.98 -33.36
C GLU A 194 -3.50 17.55 -33.34
N LYS A 195 -2.69 18.14 -32.44
CA LYS A 195 -1.29 17.76 -32.27
C LYS A 195 -1.13 16.33 -31.77
N VAL A 196 -1.96 15.90 -30.81
CA VAL A 196 -1.97 14.51 -30.32
C VAL A 196 -2.28 13.54 -31.45
N VAL A 197 -3.35 13.78 -32.22
CA VAL A 197 -3.73 12.93 -33.36
C VAL A 197 -2.63 12.92 -34.42
N ALA A 198 -2.03 14.06 -34.74
CA ALA A 198 -0.94 14.15 -35.70
C ALA A 198 0.27 13.30 -35.28
N VAL A 199 0.70 13.38 -34.02
CA VAL A 199 1.83 12.59 -33.49
C VAL A 199 1.52 11.10 -33.44
N LEU A 200 0.28 10.71 -33.14
CA LEU A 200 -0.14 9.31 -33.12
C LEU A 200 -0.19 8.70 -34.53
N LYS A 201 -0.55 9.51 -35.54
CA LYS A 201 -0.55 9.09 -36.95
C LYS A 201 0.84 9.09 -37.59
N SER A 202 1.70 10.06 -37.25
CA SER A 202 3.00 10.24 -37.90
C SER A 202 4.09 9.32 -37.35
N GLY A 203 3.89 8.73 -36.17
CA GLY A 203 4.76 7.66 -35.68
C GLY A 203 6.24 8.03 -35.55
N SER A 204 6.59 9.24 -35.09
CA SER A 204 7.83 9.60 -34.36
C SER A 204 8.01 11.13 -34.22
N VAL A 205 8.43 11.54 -33.01
CA VAL A 205 9.04 12.80 -32.51
C VAL A 205 9.05 14.04 -33.42
N VAL A 206 8.56 15.18 -32.89
CA VAL A 206 9.09 16.50 -33.26
C VAL A 206 9.28 17.38 -32.01
N GLU A 207 10.50 17.92 -31.90
CA GLU A 207 10.94 18.94 -30.96
C GLU A 207 10.17 20.27 -31.13
N SER A 208 10.18 21.07 -30.08
CA SER A 208 9.56 22.39 -29.95
C SER A 208 9.96 23.42 -31.01
N CYS A 209 9.00 24.23 -31.47
CA CYS A 209 9.20 25.65 -31.81
C CYS A 209 7.88 26.45 -31.88
N ASP A 210 7.99 27.72 -31.50
CA ASP A 210 6.97 28.74 -31.24
C ASP A 210 6.31 29.38 -32.48
N ASN A 211 5.16 30.01 -32.18
CA ASN A 211 4.55 31.24 -32.70
C ASN A 211 3.71 31.33 -34.00
N ASP A 212 2.60 32.05 -33.78
CA ASP A 212 1.77 32.92 -34.64
C ASP A 212 0.82 32.37 -35.71
N GLY A 213 -0.45 32.79 -35.56
CA GLY A 213 -1.13 33.54 -36.63
C GLY A 213 -2.48 33.01 -37.12
N ALA A 214 -3.57 33.65 -36.65
CA ALA A 214 -4.77 34.08 -37.40
C ALA A 214 -5.66 33.03 -38.12
N GLU A 215 -6.94 32.94 -37.69
CA GLU A 215 -8.14 33.35 -38.49
C GLU A 215 -8.65 32.21 -39.41
N GLU A 216 -9.92 31.92 -39.62
CA GLU A 216 -11.24 32.38 -39.18
C GLU A 216 -12.26 31.35 -39.73
N SER A 217 -13.51 31.37 -39.23
CA SER A 217 -14.73 30.80 -39.84
C SER A 217 -14.88 29.27 -39.84
N GLY A 218 -16.02 28.67 -39.54
CA GLY A 218 -17.36 29.15 -39.27
C GLY A 218 -18.34 27.97 -39.40
N VAL A 219 -19.58 28.20 -38.94
CA VAL A 219 -20.80 27.41 -39.21
C VAL A 219 -21.13 26.27 -38.23
N VAL A 220 -21.82 26.71 -37.18
CA VAL A 220 -23.02 26.10 -36.54
C VAL A 220 -23.83 25.12 -37.42
N SER A 221 -24.19 23.96 -36.85
CA SER A 221 -25.59 23.53 -36.87
C SER A 221 -25.88 22.49 -35.77
N SER A 222 -26.89 22.83 -34.99
CA SER A 222 -27.56 22.12 -33.91
C SER A 222 -28.49 21.01 -34.41
N SER A 223 -28.68 19.95 -33.63
CA SER A 223 -30.03 19.47 -33.30
C SER A 223 -29.98 18.39 -32.22
N GLU A 224 -30.94 18.52 -31.31
CA GLU A 224 -31.14 17.86 -30.03
C GLU A 224 -31.94 16.54 -30.14
N ASP A 225 -32.07 15.90 -28.98
CA ASP A 225 -33.12 14.97 -28.51
C ASP A 225 -32.99 13.46 -28.84
N GLU A 226 -32.69 12.62 -27.83
CA GLU A 226 -33.61 11.97 -26.84
C GLU A 226 -34.38 10.81 -27.51
N SER A 227 -34.54 9.58 -27.00
CA SER A 227 -34.32 8.98 -25.69
C SER A 227 -34.47 7.44 -25.78
N ASP A 228 -33.99 6.75 -24.73
CA ASP A 228 -34.42 5.48 -24.12
C ASP A 228 -34.45 4.13 -24.88
N VAL A 229 -33.56 3.20 -24.46
CA VAL A 229 -33.92 1.80 -24.14
C VAL A 229 -33.04 1.23 -23.00
N ASP A 230 -33.69 0.97 -21.87
CA ASP A 230 -33.53 -0.11 -20.87
C ASP A 230 -32.12 -0.65 -20.49
N SER A 231 -31.74 -0.47 -19.22
CA SER A 231 -30.68 -1.25 -18.58
C SER A 231 -31.12 -1.76 -17.21
N SER A 232 -31.27 -3.07 -17.13
CA SER A 232 -31.39 -3.89 -15.93
C SER A 232 -30.18 -3.78 -14.99
N GLU A 233 -30.48 -3.77 -13.68
CA GLU A 233 -29.65 -4.22 -12.54
C GLU A 233 -28.15 -3.87 -12.52
N ILE A 234 -27.78 -2.90 -11.65
CA ILE A 234 -26.71 -3.06 -10.64
C ILE A 234 -27.15 -2.24 -9.41
N VAL A 235 -27.29 -2.89 -8.26
CA VAL A 235 -27.59 -2.24 -6.97
C VAL A 235 -26.29 -1.64 -6.44
N ASP A 236 -26.26 -0.31 -6.41
CA ASP A 236 -25.18 0.52 -5.86
C ASP A 236 -25.01 0.26 -4.35
N LEU A 237 -23.81 -0.11 -3.93
CA LEU A 237 -23.52 -0.57 -2.58
C LEU A 237 -22.38 0.26 -1.97
N GLU A 238 -22.52 1.58 -1.90
CA GLU A 238 -21.60 2.39 -1.09
C GLU A 238 -22.15 3.75 -0.64
N ASP A 239 -23.41 3.81 -0.22
CA ASP A 239 -23.94 4.93 0.56
C ASP A 239 -24.65 4.44 1.82
N ILE A 240 -23.92 4.33 2.93
CA ILE A 240 -24.36 4.46 4.34
C ILE A 240 -23.09 4.49 5.22
N ALA A 241 -22.28 5.53 5.03
CA ALA A 241 -21.25 5.93 5.99
C ALA A 241 -21.53 7.37 6.45
N GLY A 242 -22.75 7.61 6.94
CA GLY A 242 -23.17 8.95 7.30
C GLY A 242 -24.51 8.99 8.02
N LYS A 243 -24.55 8.49 9.25
CA LYS A 243 -25.41 8.89 10.39
C LYS A 243 -25.49 7.76 11.40
N ALA A 244 -24.67 7.83 12.45
CA ALA A 244 -24.91 7.04 13.66
C ALA A 244 -26.21 7.53 14.34
N PRO A 245 -27.20 6.66 14.65
CA PRO A 245 -28.29 7.05 15.52
C PRO A 245 -27.76 7.33 16.92
N SER A 246 -28.25 8.42 17.52
CA SER A 246 -28.00 8.78 18.91
C SER A 246 -28.23 7.58 19.85
N TRP A 247 -27.17 7.21 20.56
CA TRP A 247 -27.07 6.18 21.60
C TRP A 247 -28.05 6.29 22.80
N ARG A 248 -29.05 7.18 22.74
CA ARG A 248 -30.02 7.42 23.82
C ARG A 248 -31.45 6.92 23.57
N LYS A 249 -31.72 6.20 22.47
CA LYS A 249 -33.08 5.68 22.19
C LYS A 249 -33.23 4.17 22.05
N ALA A 250 -32.15 3.38 22.11
CA ALA A 250 -32.20 1.92 21.95
C ALA A 250 -32.25 1.12 23.28
N VAL A 251 -32.69 1.73 24.38
CA VAL A 251 -32.90 1.03 25.67
C VAL A 251 -34.40 0.74 25.93
N ALA A 252 -35.28 1.14 25.01
CA ALA A 252 -36.70 0.82 25.08
C ALA A 252 -37.09 0.00 23.85
N ASN A 253 -37.33 -1.29 24.08
CA ASN A 253 -37.92 -2.29 23.17
C ASN A 253 -36.91 -3.05 22.29
N GLY A 254 -36.62 -4.29 22.68
CA GLY A 254 -35.95 -5.29 21.87
C GLY A 254 -35.21 -6.30 22.72
N GLU A 255 -35.87 -7.40 23.06
CA GLU A 255 -35.29 -8.55 23.74
C GLU A 255 -34.11 -9.12 22.91
N GLU A 256 -32.88 -8.90 23.37
CA GLU A 256 -31.71 -9.63 22.85
C GLU A 256 -31.61 -10.99 23.53
N SER A 257 -31.99 -12.04 22.81
CA SER A 257 -31.66 -13.43 23.12
C SER A 257 -30.16 -13.66 22.90
N ASN A 258 -29.31 -13.11 23.79
CA ASN A 258 -27.93 -13.57 23.95
C ASN A 258 -27.98 -14.93 24.68
N GLU A 259 -27.93 -16.03 23.92
CA GLU A 259 -27.74 -17.36 24.48
C GLU A 259 -26.46 -17.40 25.33
N LYS A 260 -26.64 -17.41 26.65
CA LYS A 260 -25.55 -17.50 27.63
C LYS A 260 -25.05 -18.93 27.70
N LEU A 261 -24.10 -19.32 26.85
CA LEU A 261 -23.24 -20.46 27.15
C LEU A 261 -22.22 -20.04 28.24
N ASN A 262 -22.34 -20.61 29.45
CA ASN A 262 -21.46 -20.37 30.61
C ASN A 262 -21.43 -18.95 31.23
N GLY A 263 -22.37 -18.07 30.88
CA GLY A 263 -22.51 -16.74 31.50
C GLY A 263 -21.41 -15.72 31.14
N ARG A 264 -20.48 -16.06 30.23
CA ARG A 264 -19.50 -15.13 29.65
C ARG A 264 -19.93 -14.73 28.24
N ARG A 265 -19.77 -13.44 27.91
CA ARG A 265 -20.08 -12.91 26.58
C ARG A 265 -19.01 -13.29 25.55
N GLU A 266 -19.41 -13.45 24.29
CA GLU A 266 -18.48 -13.50 23.16
C GLU A 266 -17.71 -12.17 23.02
N MET A 267 -16.50 -12.24 22.46
CA MET A 267 -15.69 -11.03 22.19
C MET A 267 -16.17 -10.31 20.95
N VAL A 268 -16.57 -11.07 19.92
CA VAL A 268 -17.05 -10.54 18.64
C VAL A 268 -18.56 -10.64 18.61
N THR A 269 -19.25 -9.53 18.89
CA THR A 269 -20.71 -9.45 18.78
C THR A 269 -21.16 -9.62 17.32
N PRO A 270 -22.43 -9.99 17.05
CA PRO A 270 -22.93 -10.14 15.68
C PRO A 270 -22.69 -8.91 14.78
N VAL A 271 -22.83 -7.70 15.35
CA VAL A 271 -22.57 -6.43 14.64
C VAL A 271 -21.09 -6.29 14.29
N ILE A 272 -20.19 -6.58 15.23
CA ILE A 272 -18.75 -6.53 14.97
C ILE A 272 -18.36 -7.59 13.94
N ARG A 273 -18.91 -8.81 14.06
CA ARG A 273 -18.69 -9.92 13.12
C ARG A 273 -19.02 -9.50 11.69
N ALA A 274 -20.22 -8.98 11.46
CA ALA A 274 -20.66 -8.54 10.14
C ALA A 274 -19.73 -7.46 9.55
N ASN A 275 -19.31 -6.48 10.35
CA ASN A 275 -18.40 -5.42 9.90
C ASN A 275 -17.01 -5.96 9.55
N LEU A 276 -16.50 -6.91 10.34
CA LEU A 276 -15.19 -7.52 10.09
C LEU A 276 -15.19 -8.42 8.85
N GLU A 277 -16.26 -9.19 8.66
CA GLU A 277 -16.43 -10.06 7.50
C GLU A 277 -16.50 -9.26 6.19
N LYS A 278 -17.18 -8.11 6.19
CA LYS A 278 -17.16 -7.14 5.07
C LYS A 278 -15.73 -6.67 4.73
N GLN A 279 -14.86 -6.55 5.72
CA GLN A 279 -13.44 -6.18 5.53
C GLN A 279 -12.53 -7.36 5.15
N GLY A 280 -13.12 -8.52 4.85
CA GLY A 280 -12.44 -9.73 4.40
C GLY A 280 -11.86 -10.59 5.53
N TYR A 281 -12.25 -10.36 6.79
CA TYR A 281 -11.87 -11.23 7.90
C TYR A 281 -12.69 -12.50 7.86
N LYS A 282 -12.09 -13.62 8.28
CA LYS A 282 -12.80 -14.83 8.63
C LYS A 282 -12.70 -15.01 10.14
N ILE A 283 -13.81 -14.80 10.83
CA ILE A 283 -13.88 -14.88 12.29
C ILE A 283 -13.92 -16.36 12.70
N ILE A 284 -13.14 -16.69 13.71
CA ILE A 284 -12.99 -18.04 14.25
C ILE A 284 -13.55 -18.02 15.67
N GLY A 285 -14.56 -18.85 15.91
CA GLY A 285 -15.25 -18.94 17.18
C GLY A 285 -15.77 -17.58 17.67
N SER A 286 -15.56 -17.31 18.95
CA SER A 286 -16.07 -16.14 19.67
C SER A 286 -15.09 -14.96 19.72
N HIS A 287 -13.80 -15.17 19.39
CA HIS A 287 -12.76 -14.16 19.68
C HIS A 287 -11.54 -14.14 18.75
N SER A 288 -11.43 -15.03 17.76
CA SER A 288 -10.25 -15.17 16.91
C SER A 288 -10.56 -14.78 15.46
N GLY A 289 -9.53 -14.62 14.63
CA GLY A 289 -9.74 -14.37 13.20
C GLY A 289 -8.51 -14.57 12.33
N VAL A 290 -8.74 -14.80 11.05
CA VAL A 290 -7.72 -14.96 10.00
C VAL A 290 -8.07 -14.11 8.78
N LYS A 291 -7.05 -13.61 8.07
CA LYS A 291 -7.23 -12.83 6.84
C LYS A 291 -6.08 -13.11 5.87
N LEU A 292 -6.34 -13.01 4.56
CA LEU A 292 -5.25 -12.97 3.58
C LEU A 292 -4.54 -11.62 3.60
N CYS A 293 -3.23 -11.65 3.84
CA CYS A 293 -2.38 -10.48 3.72
C CYS A 293 -2.36 -9.98 2.27
N ARG A 294 -2.26 -8.65 2.09
CA ARG A 294 -2.06 -8.01 0.76
C ARG A 294 -0.90 -8.66 0.00
N TRP A 295 0.20 -8.93 0.70
CA TRP A 295 1.42 -9.49 0.12
C TRP A 295 1.33 -10.97 -0.22
N THR A 296 0.48 -11.73 0.48
CA THR A 296 0.15 -13.11 0.09
C THR A 296 -0.51 -13.12 -1.28
N LYS A 297 -1.50 -12.24 -1.50
CA LYS A 297 -2.16 -12.08 -2.81
C LYS A 297 -1.18 -11.60 -3.88
N ALA A 298 -0.30 -10.67 -3.56
CA ALA A 298 0.71 -10.16 -4.49
C ALA A 298 1.70 -11.24 -4.94
N GLN A 299 2.25 -12.00 -3.99
CA GLN A 299 3.23 -13.04 -4.29
C GLN A 299 2.61 -14.23 -5.04
N LEU A 300 1.37 -14.61 -4.72
CA LEU A 300 0.63 -15.61 -5.49
C LEU A 300 0.53 -15.22 -6.97
N ARG A 301 0.27 -13.94 -7.26
CA ARG A 301 0.18 -13.40 -8.62
C ARG A 301 1.54 -13.15 -9.30
N GLY A 302 2.63 -13.54 -8.66
CA GLY A 302 3.99 -13.30 -9.17
C GLY A 302 4.48 -11.87 -9.09
N ARG A 303 3.83 -11.00 -8.29
CA ARG A 303 4.18 -9.58 -8.13
C ARG A 303 5.19 -9.30 -7.00
N GLY A 304 5.86 -10.34 -6.50
CA GLY A 304 6.82 -10.24 -5.39
C GLY A 304 6.20 -10.40 -4.00
N GLY A 305 7.05 -10.66 -3.00
CA GLY A 305 6.69 -10.82 -1.60
C GLY A 305 6.83 -9.54 -0.77
N CYS A 306 6.41 -9.58 0.49
CA CYS A 306 6.60 -8.47 1.42
C CYS A 306 8.08 -8.26 1.79
N TYR A 307 8.39 -7.15 2.46
CA TYR A 307 9.75 -6.85 2.92
C TYR A 307 10.39 -7.96 3.78
N LYS A 308 9.58 -8.75 4.51
CA LYS A 308 10.07 -9.88 5.32
C LYS A 308 10.64 -11.02 4.47
N HIS A 309 10.24 -11.11 3.20
CA HIS A 309 10.88 -11.99 2.23
C HIS A 309 12.36 -11.61 2.07
N SER A 310 12.64 -10.32 1.87
CA SER A 310 14.01 -9.82 1.70
C SER A 310 14.82 -9.89 2.99
N PHE A 311 14.21 -9.64 4.15
CA PHE A 311 14.93 -9.61 5.43
C PHE A 311 15.20 -11.00 6.00
N TYR A 312 14.23 -11.91 5.87
CA TYR A 312 14.21 -13.18 6.60
C TYR A 312 13.94 -14.40 5.72
N GLY A 313 13.80 -14.24 4.40
CA GLY A 313 13.47 -15.33 3.49
C GLY A 313 12.02 -15.81 3.59
N ILE A 314 11.12 -15.06 4.24
CA ILE A 314 9.73 -15.47 4.46
C ILE A 314 8.94 -15.42 3.14
N GLU A 315 8.38 -16.55 2.75
CA GLU A 315 7.51 -16.66 1.58
C GLU A 315 6.11 -16.17 1.93
N SER A 316 5.73 -14.99 1.44
CA SER A 316 4.46 -14.32 1.79
C SER A 316 3.24 -15.10 1.29
N HIS A 317 3.33 -15.81 0.16
CA HIS A 317 2.26 -16.67 -0.34
C HIS A 317 1.99 -17.89 0.56
N ARG A 318 2.92 -18.21 1.48
CA ARG A 318 2.81 -19.29 2.47
C ARG A 318 2.68 -18.76 3.90
N CYS A 319 2.35 -17.48 4.04
CA CYS A 319 2.16 -16.82 5.32
C CYS A 319 0.67 -16.68 5.64
N MET A 320 0.26 -17.23 6.76
CA MET A 320 -1.08 -17.09 7.32
C MET A 320 -1.09 -15.97 8.37
N GLU A 321 -1.90 -14.94 8.15
CA GLU A 321 -2.05 -13.82 9.08
C GLU A 321 -3.30 -14.03 9.95
N ALA A 322 -3.09 -14.19 11.26
CA ALA A 322 -4.14 -14.54 12.20
C ALA A 322 -4.01 -13.78 13.53
N THR A 323 -5.05 -13.84 14.35
CA THR A 323 -5.01 -13.43 15.75
C THR A 323 -5.91 -14.33 16.61
N PRO A 324 -5.45 -14.75 17.80
CA PRO A 324 -6.30 -15.42 18.78
C PRO A 324 -7.04 -14.43 19.70
N SER A 325 -6.83 -13.12 19.54
CA SER A 325 -7.52 -12.10 20.32
C SER A 325 -7.69 -10.82 19.52
N LEU A 326 -8.94 -10.46 19.19
CA LEU A 326 -9.24 -9.16 18.60
C LEU A 326 -9.19 -8.00 19.61
N ALA A 327 -9.19 -8.31 20.89
CA ALA A 327 -9.18 -7.31 21.95
C ALA A 327 -7.75 -6.81 22.23
N CYS A 328 -7.61 -5.52 22.59
CA CYS A 328 -6.31 -4.90 22.84
C CYS A 328 -6.31 -4.08 24.14
N ALA A 329 -5.11 -3.91 24.73
CA ALA A 329 -4.88 -3.03 25.88
C ALA A 329 -4.54 -1.58 25.49
N ASN A 330 -4.42 -1.28 24.19
CA ASN A 330 -4.08 0.03 23.65
C ASN A 330 -5.16 0.53 22.68
N LYS A 331 -5.27 1.85 22.54
CA LYS A 331 -6.11 2.56 21.55
C LYS A 331 -5.25 3.47 20.68
N CYS A 332 -4.17 2.93 20.12
CA CYS A 332 -3.15 3.70 19.39
C CYS A 332 -3.78 4.56 18.30
N VAL A 333 -3.24 5.76 18.03
CA VAL A 333 -3.75 6.76 17.06
C VAL A 333 -3.53 6.40 15.59
N PHE A 334 -2.72 5.37 15.30
CA PHE A 334 -2.52 4.83 13.95
C PHE A 334 -3.14 3.44 13.72
N CYS A 335 -3.62 2.77 14.77
CA CYS A 335 -4.36 1.51 14.64
C CYS A 335 -5.72 1.77 13.98
N TRP A 336 -5.84 1.51 12.67
CA TRP A 336 -6.99 1.70 11.76
C TRP A 336 -8.42 1.36 12.25
N ARG A 337 -8.59 0.85 13.49
CA ARG A 337 -9.83 0.43 14.12
C ARG A 337 -10.07 1.07 15.48
N HIS A 338 -9.59 2.31 15.66
CA HIS A 338 -9.62 3.10 16.90
C HIS A 338 -10.88 3.01 17.76
N HIS A 339 -12.05 2.79 17.16
CA HIS A 339 -13.35 2.83 17.83
C HIS A 339 -14.18 1.53 17.70
N THR A 340 -13.76 0.56 16.89
CA THR A 340 -14.58 -0.63 16.57
C THR A 340 -14.12 -1.92 17.25
N ASN A 341 -12.84 -2.03 17.60
CA ASN A 341 -12.33 -3.23 18.23
C ASN A 341 -12.63 -3.27 19.74
N PRO A 342 -12.87 -4.47 20.30
CA PRO A 342 -12.93 -4.66 21.74
C PRO A 342 -11.63 -4.21 22.41
N VAL A 343 -11.75 -3.71 23.63
CA VAL A 343 -10.59 -3.32 24.45
C VAL A 343 -10.70 -3.94 25.83
N GLY A 344 -9.56 -4.30 26.42
CA GLY A 344 -9.52 -4.94 27.73
C GLY A 344 -8.13 -4.99 28.34
N LYS A 345 -8.10 -4.99 29.68
CA LYS A 345 -6.88 -5.19 30.49
C LYS A 345 -6.65 -6.64 30.86
N SER A 346 -7.69 -7.48 30.76
CA SER A 346 -7.66 -8.89 31.12
C SER A 346 -8.68 -9.67 30.27
N TRP A 347 -8.50 -10.98 30.21
CA TRP A 347 -9.42 -11.86 29.50
C TRP A 347 -10.74 -12.02 30.25
N GLN A 348 -11.86 -11.68 29.60
CA GLN A 348 -13.20 -11.73 30.21
C GLN A 348 -14.25 -12.41 29.31
N TRP A 349 -13.81 -12.97 28.18
CA TRP A 349 -14.69 -13.50 27.16
C TRP A 349 -14.79 -15.03 27.24
N GLN A 350 -15.76 -15.58 26.52
CA GLN A 350 -15.73 -16.98 26.16
C GLN A 350 -14.38 -17.31 25.51
N MET A 351 -13.87 -18.50 25.85
CA MET A 351 -12.55 -18.94 25.43
C MET A 351 -12.73 -20.17 24.54
N ASP A 352 -12.28 -20.05 23.31
CA ASP A 352 -12.26 -21.14 22.35
C ASP A 352 -10.98 -21.96 22.55
N ASP A 353 -11.03 -23.24 22.19
CA ASP A 353 -9.90 -24.17 22.31
C ASP A 353 -8.76 -23.80 21.34
N PRO A 354 -7.49 -23.80 21.77
CA PRO A 354 -6.36 -23.41 20.93
C PRO A 354 -6.16 -24.31 19.69
N ILE A 355 -6.47 -25.61 19.78
CA ILE A 355 -6.32 -26.55 18.67
C ILE A 355 -7.42 -26.28 17.63
N GLU A 356 -8.66 -26.06 18.09
CA GLU A 356 -9.78 -25.68 17.22
C GLU A 356 -9.54 -24.33 16.51
N ILE A 357 -8.93 -23.36 17.20
CA ILE A 357 -8.51 -22.10 16.57
C ILE A 357 -7.50 -22.36 15.45
N VAL A 358 -6.48 -23.18 15.68
CA VAL A 358 -5.45 -23.49 14.67
C VAL A 358 -6.03 -24.26 13.49
N ASN A 359 -6.89 -25.26 13.74
CA ASN A 359 -7.60 -26.00 12.70
C ASN A 359 -8.41 -25.06 11.81
N SER A 360 -9.29 -24.28 12.45
CA SER A 360 -10.16 -23.33 11.76
C SER A 360 -9.37 -22.27 10.99
N ALA A 361 -8.27 -21.76 11.56
CA ALA A 361 -7.42 -20.77 10.89
C ALA A 361 -6.79 -21.33 9.61
N ILE A 362 -6.25 -22.55 9.66
CA ILE A 362 -5.64 -23.20 8.49
C ILE A 362 -6.71 -23.49 7.43
N ASP A 363 -7.88 -23.99 7.81
CA ASP A 363 -8.96 -24.30 6.86
C ASP A 363 -9.49 -23.05 6.17
N LEU A 364 -9.77 -22.00 6.93
CA LEU A 364 -10.23 -20.72 6.39
C LEU A 364 -9.15 -20.05 5.53
N HIS A 365 -7.88 -20.09 5.93
CA HIS A 365 -6.77 -19.61 5.11
C HIS A 365 -6.70 -20.38 3.79
N THR A 366 -6.71 -21.70 3.85
CA THR A 366 -6.65 -22.58 2.68
C THR A 366 -7.82 -22.33 1.73
N ASN A 367 -9.03 -22.14 2.26
CA ASN A 367 -10.21 -21.81 1.46
C ASN A 367 -10.08 -20.45 0.77
N MET A 368 -9.53 -19.44 1.44
CA MET A 368 -9.22 -18.16 0.80
C MET A 368 -8.12 -18.28 -0.27
N ILE A 369 -7.12 -19.15 -0.07
CA ILE A 369 -6.11 -19.43 -1.10
C ILE A 369 -6.74 -20.12 -2.32
N LYS A 370 -7.64 -21.10 -2.12
CA LYS A 370 -8.36 -21.77 -3.22
C LYS A 370 -9.14 -20.78 -4.08
N GLN A 371 -9.70 -19.73 -3.49
CA GLN A 371 -10.40 -18.66 -4.22
C GLN A 371 -9.48 -17.85 -5.16
N MET A 372 -8.15 -17.94 -4.99
CA MET A 372 -7.18 -17.32 -5.90
C MET A 372 -6.95 -18.13 -7.18
N LYS A 373 -7.55 -19.32 -7.31
CA LYS A 373 -7.46 -20.14 -8.52
C LYS A 373 -8.09 -19.40 -9.71
N GLY A 374 -7.36 -19.30 -10.81
CA GLY A 374 -7.81 -18.62 -12.03
C GLY A 374 -7.55 -17.11 -12.04
N VAL A 375 -7.09 -16.52 -10.94
CA VAL A 375 -6.70 -15.10 -10.92
C VAL A 375 -5.45 -14.88 -11.81
N PRO A 376 -5.42 -13.85 -12.68
CA PRO A 376 -4.28 -13.59 -13.55
C PRO A 376 -2.95 -13.49 -12.80
N GLY A 377 -1.95 -14.24 -13.29
CA GLY A 377 -0.60 -14.34 -12.71
C GLY A 377 -0.41 -15.43 -11.66
N VAL A 378 -1.49 -16.09 -11.21
CA VAL A 378 -1.40 -17.20 -10.24
C VAL A 378 -1.04 -18.49 -10.97
N THR A 379 0.11 -19.06 -10.62
CA THR A 379 0.55 -20.37 -11.14
C THR A 379 0.02 -21.51 -10.28
N LEU A 380 -0.16 -22.71 -10.87
CA LEU A 380 -0.60 -23.90 -10.14
C LEU A 380 0.39 -24.28 -9.02
N GLU A 381 1.69 -24.11 -9.27
CA GLU A 381 2.76 -24.35 -8.30
C GLU A 381 2.61 -23.44 -7.06
N ARG A 382 2.56 -22.11 -7.25
CA ARG A 382 2.39 -21.16 -6.14
C ARG A 382 1.07 -21.32 -5.40
N LEU A 383 0.01 -21.65 -6.14
CA LEU A 383 -1.29 -21.95 -5.53
C LEU A 383 -1.17 -23.18 -4.63
N SER A 384 -0.56 -24.26 -5.12
CA SER A 384 -0.33 -25.49 -4.35
C SER A 384 0.52 -25.25 -3.10
N GLU A 385 1.59 -24.47 -3.22
CA GLU A 385 2.42 -24.08 -2.07
C GLU A 385 1.65 -23.26 -1.04
N GLY A 386 0.79 -22.33 -1.49
CA GLY A 386 -0.02 -21.48 -0.63
C GLY A 386 -1.10 -22.24 0.14
N LEU A 387 -1.55 -23.40 -0.34
CA LEU A 387 -2.48 -24.27 0.40
C LEU A 387 -1.83 -24.89 1.66
N SER A 388 -0.50 -24.85 1.76
CA SER A 388 0.25 -25.35 2.91
C SER A 388 1.05 -24.21 3.54
N PRO A 389 0.45 -23.43 4.47
CA PRO A 389 1.14 -22.34 5.13
C PRO A 389 2.34 -22.85 5.93
N ARG A 390 3.45 -22.10 5.88
CA ARG A 390 4.71 -22.40 6.61
C ARG A 390 5.05 -21.37 7.67
N HIS A 391 4.37 -20.24 7.63
CA HIS A 391 4.55 -19.11 8.53
C HIS A 391 3.17 -18.69 9.05
N CYS A 392 3.06 -18.44 10.35
CA CYS A 392 1.90 -17.83 10.97
C CYS A 392 2.31 -16.50 11.61
N ALA A 393 1.78 -15.41 11.05
CA ALA A 393 1.90 -14.08 11.62
C ALA A 393 0.73 -13.86 12.60
N LEU A 394 1.03 -13.99 13.90
CA LEU A 394 0.12 -13.64 14.99
C LEU A 394 0.19 -12.13 15.21
N SER A 395 -0.38 -11.38 14.27
CA SER A 395 -0.27 -9.92 14.20
C SER A 395 -1.42 -9.24 13.45
N LEU A 396 -2.53 -9.93 13.24
CA LEU A 396 -3.62 -9.41 12.40
C LEU A 396 -4.29 -8.18 13.01
N VAL A 397 -4.76 -8.30 14.26
CA VAL A 397 -5.43 -7.25 15.03
C VAL A 397 -5.50 -7.66 16.50
N GLY A 398 -5.64 -6.70 17.41
CA GLY A 398 -5.73 -6.96 18.84
C GLY A 398 -4.37 -7.28 19.46
N GLU A 399 -4.39 -7.96 20.61
CA GLU A 399 -3.19 -8.35 21.37
C GLU A 399 -3.14 -9.88 21.56
N PRO A 400 -2.41 -10.61 20.70
CA PRO A 400 -2.35 -12.07 20.70
C PRO A 400 -1.94 -12.66 22.06
N ILE A 401 -1.00 -12.02 22.76
CA ILE A 401 -0.46 -12.53 24.02
C ILE A 401 -1.47 -12.49 25.18
N MET A 402 -2.57 -11.74 25.00
CA MET A 402 -3.66 -11.68 25.96
C MET A 402 -4.48 -12.98 26.00
N TYR A 403 -4.47 -13.77 24.92
CA TYR A 403 -5.17 -15.06 24.87
C TYR A 403 -4.56 -16.05 25.87
N PRO A 404 -5.33 -16.57 26.86
CA PRO A 404 -4.79 -17.45 27.89
C PRO A 404 -4.14 -18.73 27.34
N GLY A 405 -4.67 -19.27 26.24
CA GLY A 405 -4.16 -20.48 25.59
C GLY A 405 -3.02 -20.26 24.60
N ILE A 406 -2.36 -19.09 24.60
CA ILE A 406 -1.36 -18.73 23.58
C ILE A 406 -0.22 -19.75 23.43
N ASN A 407 0.27 -20.32 24.54
CA ASN A 407 1.34 -21.32 24.50
C ASN A 407 0.90 -22.61 23.82
N ALA A 408 -0.32 -23.09 24.11
CA ALA A 408 -0.85 -24.29 23.47
C ALA A 408 -1.10 -24.06 21.96
N LEU A 409 -1.56 -22.86 21.60
CA LEU A 409 -1.73 -22.45 20.19
C LEU A 409 -0.39 -22.43 19.43
N VAL A 410 0.66 -21.85 20.04
CA VAL A 410 2.00 -21.82 19.46
C VAL A 410 2.58 -23.24 19.34
N ASP A 411 2.46 -24.06 20.39
CA ASP A 411 2.90 -25.46 20.37
C ASP A 411 2.23 -26.23 19.22
N GLU A 412 0.93 -26.01 19.01
CA GLU A 412 0.18 -26.68 17.94
C GLU A 412 0.62 -26.24 16.53
N LEU A 413 0.90 -24.95 16.33
CA LEU A 413 1.50 -24.46 15.07
C LEU A 413 2.89 -25.08 14.84
N HIS A 414 3.72 -25.17 15.87
CA HIS A 414 5.07 -25.73 15.79
C HIS A 414 5.07 -27.23 15.52
N LYS A 415 4.15 -28.01 16.12
CA LYS A 415 3.96 -29.44 15.80
C LYS A 415 3.68 -29.65 14.31
N ARG A 416 2.96 -28.73 13.67
CA ARG A 416 2.66 -28.72 12.23
C ARG A 416 3.78 -28.13 11.37
N ARG A 417 4.94 -27.81 11.97
CA ARG A 417 6.10 -27.18 11.31
C ARG A 417 5.78 -25.82 10.69
N ILE A 418 4.87 -25.07 11.34
CA ILE A 418 4.54 -23.69 11.00
C ILE A 418 5.31 -22.77 11.94
N SER A 419 6.23 -21.99 11.39
CA SER A 419 6.95 -20.97 12.16
C SER A 419 6.02 -19.85 12.64
N THR A 420 6.30 -19.27 13.81
CA THR A 420 5.42 -18.29 14.46
C THR A 420 6.10 -16.94 14.63
N PHE A 421 5.40 -15.88 14.23
CA PHE A 421 5.82 -14.49 14.34
C PHE A 421 4.77 -13.76 15.17
N LEU A 422 5.04 -13.57 16.46
CA LEU A 422 4.10 -12.94 17.40
C LEU A 422 4.45 -11.48 17.58
N VAL A 423 3.46 -10.59 17.44
CA VAL A 423 3.61 -9.15 17.70
C VAL A 423 2.82 -8.79 18.96
N THR A 424 3.45 -8.05 19.87
CA THR A 424 2.82 -7.54 21.10
C THR A 424 3.12 -6.06 21.32
N ASN A 425 2.20 -5.37 21.99
CA ASN A 425 2.32 -3.95 22.38
C ASN A 425 3.10 -3.70 23.68
N ALA A 426 3.71 -4.74 24.27
CA ALA A 426 4.47 -4.65 25.52
C ALA A 426 3.68 -4.16 26.75
N GLN A 427 2.36 -4.39 26.78
CA GLN A 427 1.52 -4.10 27.94
C GLN A 427 1.25 -5.33 28.81
N PHE A 428 1.94 -6.45 28.62
CA PHE A 428 1.73 -7.71 29.36
C PHE A 428 3.06 -8.42 29.71
N PRO A 429 3.93 -7.83 30.55
CA PRO A 429 5.26 -8.36 30.87
C PRO A 429 5.24 -9.80 31.41
N GLU A 430 4.31 -10.12 32.31
CA GLU A 430 4.18 -11.50 32.84
C GLU A 430 3.78 -12.53 31.78
N LYS A 431 2.97 -12.10 30.79
CA LYS A 431 2.65 -12.95 29.64
C LYS A 431 3.84 -13.10 28.71
N ILE A 432 4.64 -12.06 28.53
CA ILE A 432 5.90 -12.14 27.79
C ILE A 432 6.82 -13.14 28.48
N LYS A 433 7.10 -12.99 29.79
CA LYS A 433 7.96 -13.91 30.55
C LYS A 433 7.52 -15.37 30.40
N SER A 434 6.22 -15.66 30.58
CA SER A 434 5.65 -17.02 30.49
C SER A 434 5.43 -17.56 29.06
N LEU A 435 5.59 -16.74 28.01
CA LEU A 435 5.45 -17.19 26.63
C LEU A 435 6.53 -18.23 26.28
N LYS A 436 6.15 -19.39 25.75
CA LYS A 436 7.11 -20.35 25.21
C LYS A 436 7.82 -19.76 23.99
N PRO A 437 9.04 -20.23 23.65
CA PRO A 437 9.75 -19.73 22.48
C PRO A 437 8.89 -19.76 21.21
N VAL A 438 8.84 -18.62 20.52
CA VAL A 438 8.27 -18.48 19.17
C VAL A 438 9.42 -18.39 18.17
N THR A 439 9.14 -18.48 16.87
CA THR A 439 10.21 -18.36 15.87
C THR A 439 10.81 -16.95 15.86
N GLN A 440 9.99 -15.92 16.02
CA GLN A 440 10.45 -14.54 16.20
C GLN A 440 9.41 -13.72 16.97
N LEU A 441 9.85 -13.10 18.07
CA LEU A 441 9.01 -12.26 18.93
C LEU A 441 9.22 -10.79 18.59
N TYR A 442 8.15 -10.09 18.25
CA TYR A 442 8.15 -8.67 17.96
C TYR A 442 7.50 -7.90 19.09
N VAL A 443 8.13 -6.78 19.44
CA VAL A 443 7.52 -5.75 20.27
C VAL A 443 7.36 -4.47 19.47
N SER A 444 6.15 -3.92 19.51
CA SER A 444 5.85 -2.60 18.96
C SER A 444 6.40 -1.55 19.91
N VAL A 445 7.37 -0.75 19.43
CA VAL A 445 8.01 0.34 20.18
C VAL A 445 7.64 1.63 19.48
N ASP A 446 6.39 2.05 19.67
CA ASP A 446 5.81 3.18 18.92
C ASP A 446 6.13 4.53 19.55
N ALA A 447 6.81 4.57 20.68
CA ALA A 447 7.26 5.79 21.34
C ALA A 447 8.47 5.53 22.25
N ALA A 448 9.27 6.56 22.46
CA ALA A 448 10.50 6.47 23.24
C ALA A 448 10.42 7.06 24.64
N THR A 449 9.32 7.76 24.97
CA THR A 449 9.11 8.43 26.26
C THR A 449 7.71 8.14 26.81
N LYS A 450 7.52 8.32 28.12
CA LYS A 450 6.23 8.09 28.79
C LYS A 450 5.11 8.92 28.18
N ASP A 451 5.38 10.20 27.89
CA ASP A 451 4.39 11.11 27.35
C ASP A 451 4.06 10.82 25.89
N SER A 452 5.08 10.54 25.05
CA SER A 452 4.85 10.16 23.65
C SER A 452 4.09 8.84 23.55
N LEU A 453 4.40 7.85 24.40
CA LEU A 453 3.70 6.56 24.43
C LEU A 453 2.23 6.75 24.84
N LYS A 454 1.96 7.59 25.83
CA LYS A 454 0.59 7.92 26.22
C LYS A 454 -0.19 8.61 25.10
N ALA A 455 0.47 9.53 24.38
CA ALA A 455 -0.14 10.28 23.29
C ALA A 455 -0.46 9.39 22.08
N ILE A 456 0.50 8.56 21.67
CA ILE A 456 0.40 7.76 20.44
C ILE A 456 -0.34 6.43 20.67
N ASP A 457 -0.08 5.71 21.75
CA ASP A 457 -0.62 4.36 21.97
C ASP A 457 -1.91 4.35 22.79
N ARG A 458 -2.16 5.42 23.55
CA ARG A 458 -3.34 5.56 24.43
C ARG A 458 -3.63 4.27 25.22
N PRO A 459 -2.67 3.79 26.02
CA PRO A 459 -2.80 2.55 26.79
C PRO A 459 -3.90 2.68 27.85
N LEU A 460 -4.54 1.55 28.17
CA LEU A 460 -5.60 1.50 29.19
C LEU A 460 -5.04 1.42 30.61
N PHE A 461 -3.83 0.88 30.77
CA PHE A 461 -3.16 0.71 32.06
C PHE A 461 -2.69 2.06 32.60
N GLY A 462 -2.72 2.25 33.92
CA GLY A 462 -2.21 3.47 34.56
C GLY A 462 -0.69 3.46 34.70
N ASP A 463 -0.14 2.26 34.90
CA ASP A 463 1.27 1.87 34.99
C ASP A 463 1.85 1.45 33.62
N PHE A 464 1.27 1.92 32.53
CA PHE A 464 1.58 1.49 31.16
C PHE A 464 3.07 1.60 30.78
N TRP A 465 3.77 2.60 31.34
CA TRP A 465 5.17 2.86 31.03
C TRP A 465 6.08 1.86 31.75
N GLU A 466 5.79 1.61 33.01
CA GLU A 466 6.50 0.64 33.84
C GLU A 466 6.34 -0.76 33.24
N ARG A 467 5.11 -1.12 32.82
CA ARG A 467 4.84 -2.39 32.11
C ARG A 467 5.59 -2.51 30.78
N PHE A 468 5.73 -1.41 30.07
CA PHE A 468 6.46 -1.35 28.80
C PHE A 468 7.95 -1.60 29.03
N ILE A 469 8.57 -0.90 29.98
CA ILE A 469 9.98 -1.10 30.37
C ILE A 469 10.23 -2.53 30.87
N ASP A 470 9.34 -3.08 31.69
CA ASP A 470 9.43 -4.47 32.16
C ASP A 470 9.33 -5.47 31.01
N SER A 471 8.48 -5.18 30.03
CA SER A 471 8.32 -6.02 28.84
C SER A 471 9.56 -6.00 27.96
N LEU A 472 10.18 -4.83 27.76
CA LEU A 472 11.45 -4.71 27.04
C LEU A 472 12.58 -5.44 27.76
N THR A 473 12.64 -5.32 29.08
CA THR A 473 13.63 -6.03 29.91
C THR A 473 13.44 -7.55 29.83
N ALA A 474 12.19 -8.02 29.88
CA ALA A 474 11.88 -9.44 29.77
C ALA A 474 12.31 -10.05 28.43
N LEU A 475 12.40 -9.27 27.35
CA LEU A 475 12.83 -9.77 26.03
C LEU A 475 14.29 -10.21 26.03
N LYS A 476 15.15 -9.46 26.72
CA LYS A 476 16.58 -9.78 26.87
C LYS A 476 16.80 -11.17 27.47
N GLU A 477 15.91 -11.56 28.39
CA GLU A 477 15.96 -12.86 29.08
C GLU A 477 15.36 -14.01 28.26
N LYS A 478 14.71 -13.75 27.11
CA LYS A 478 14.00 -14.80 26.35
C LYS A 478 14.89 -15.77 25.60
N HIS A 479 16.16 -15.42 25.38
CA HIS A 479 17.10 -16.23 24.60
C HIS A 479 16.51 -16.76 23.28
N GLN A 480 15.75 -15.92 22.57
CA GLN A 480 15.14 -16.22 21.28
C GLN A 480 15.26 -15.00 20.37
N ARG A 481 14.95 -15.16 19.08
CA ARG A 481 14.96 -14.05 18.12
C ARG A 481 13.92 -12.99 18.49
N THR A 482 14.39 -11.80 18.79
CA THR A 482 13.58 -10.65 19.20
C THR A 482 13.73 -9.49 18.21
N VAL A 483 12.63 -8.75 18.01
CA VAL A 483 12.61 -7.60 17.10
C VAL A 483 11.88 -6.44 17.75
N TYR A 484 12.49 -5.26 17.72
CA TYR A 484 11.78 -4.03 17.99
C TYR A 484 11.27 -3.46 16.68
N ARG A 485 9.96 -3.33 16.55
CA ARG A 485 9.34 -2.66 15.40
C ARG A 485 8.89 -1.28 15.82
N LEU A 486 9.46 -0.25 15.20
CA LEU A 486 9.12 1.14 15.43
C LEU A 486 8.18 1.58 14.30
N THR A 487 6.94 1.90 14.63
CA THR A 487 6.00 2.49 13.67
C THR A 487 6.11 4.01 13.73
N LEU A 488 6.84 4.61 12.81
CA LEU A 488 7.07 6.04 12.78
C LEU A 488 5.90 6.78 12.11
N VAL A 489 5.30 7.71 12.85
CA VAL A 489 4.25 8.62 12.42
C VAL A 489 4.84 10.03 12.37
N LYS A 490 4.83 10.64 11.17
CA LYS A 490 5.36 12.01 10.96
C LYS A 490 4.65 12.98 11.90
N GLY A 491 5.44 13.78 12.63
CA GLY A 491 4.94 14.76 13.59
C GLY A 491 4.54 14.21 14.97
N TRP A 492 4.68 12.90 15.23
CA TRP A 492 4.35 12.30 16.53
C TRP A 492 5.57 11.75 17.26
N ASN A 493 6.32 10.83 16.64
CA ASN A 493 7.37 10.03 17.31
C ASN A 493 8.68 9.96 16.50
N THR A 494 8.90 10.91 15.60
CA THR A 494 10.07 10.92 14.69
C THR A 494 11.27 11.71 15.23
N ALA A 495 11.09 12.47 16.31
CA ALA A 495 12.12 13.37 16.86
C ALA A 495 12.97 12.75 17.99
N ASP A 496 12.48 11.71 18.66
CA ASP A 496 13.04 11.22 19.93
C ASP A 496 14.14 10.15 19.76
N ILE A 497 15.10 10.36 18.84
CA ILE A 497 16.10 9.36 18.44
C ILE A 497 16.95 8.90 19.64
N ASP A 498 17.46 9.84 20.45
CA ASP A 498 18.30 9.52 21.62
C ASP A 498 17.54 8.71 22.68
N ALA A 499 16.24 8.95 22.82
CA ALA A 499 15.41 8.20 23.74
C ALA A 499 15.17 6.76 23.23
N TYR A 500 14.98 6.57 21.92
CA TYR A 500 14.91 5.23 21.34
C TYR A 500 16.21 4.44 21.58
N SER A 501 17.37 5.09 21.43
CA SER A 501 18.66 4.45 21.70
C SER A 501 18.76 3.89 23.12
N LYS A 502 18.19 4.59 24.12
CA LYS A 502 18.16 4.10 25.51
C LYS A 502 17.31 2.84 25.66
N LEU A 503 16.19 2.74 24.94
CA LEU A 503 15.34 1.56 24.94
C LEU A 503 16.02 0.36 24.28
N PHE A 504 16.85 0.58 23.26
CA PHE A 504 17.61 -0.49 22.61
C PHE A 504 18.63 -1.10 23.57
N SER A 505 19.33 -0.27 24.34
CA SER A 505 20.26 -0.73 25.37
C SER A 505 19.57 -1.48 26.51
N LEU A 506 18.28 -1.24 26.74
CA LEU A 506 17.53 -1.88 27.82
C LEU A 506 17.22 -3.35 27.52
N GLY A 507 16.68 -3.64 26.33
CA GLY A 507 16.25 -5.01 26.00
C GLY A 507 17.07 -5.72 24.93
N GLU A 508 18.08 -5.06 24.34
CA GLU A 508 19.07 -5.64 23.43
C GLU A 508 18.45 -6.56 22.35
N PRO A 509 17.51 -6.06 21.52
CA PRO A 509 16.86 -6.90 20.51
C PRO A 509 17.85 -7.33 19.42
N ASP A 510 17.63 -8.50 18.82
CA ASP A 510 18.45 -8.98 17.71
C ASP A 510 18.29 -8.10 16.45
N PHE A 511 17.10 -7.55 16.24
CA PHE A 511 16.79 -6.70 15.08
C PHE A 511 15.95 -5.47 15.47
N VAL A 512 16.15 -4.39 14.72
CA VAL A 512 15.31 -3.20 14.78
C VAL A 512 14.70 -2.95 13.40
N GLU A 513 13.37 -2.97 13.31
CA GLU A 513 12.61 -2.62 12.11
C GLU A 513 12.06 -1.21 12.25
N ILE A 514 12.54 -0.28 11.42
CA ILE A 514 11.98 1.08 11.34
C ILE A 514 10.99 1.12 10.18
N LYS A 515 9.71 1.35 10.50
CA LYS A 515 8.62 1.32 9.53
C LYS A 515 7.82 2.61 9.59
N GLY A 516 7.72 3.33 8.48
CA GLY A 516 6.77 4.44 8.35
C GLY A 516 5.33 3.92 8.40
N VAL A 517 4.46 4.64 9.12
CA VAL A 517 3.03 4.32 9.14
C VAL A 517 2.48 4.31 7.71
N THR A 518 1.70 3.29 7.38
CA THR A 518 0.97 3.21 6.11
C THR A 518 -0.50 3.35 6.45
N TYR A 519 -1.12 4.46 6.07
CA TYR A 519 -2.53 4.70 6.33
C TYR A 519 -3.35 3.95 5.27
N CYS A 520 -4.09 2.93 5.70
CA CYS A 520 -4.98 2.14 4.86
C CYS A 520 -6.42 2.60 5.07
N GLY A 521 -6.79 3.73 4.47
CA GLY A 521 -8.16 4.27 4.48
C GLY A 521 -8.16 5.79 4.44
N SER A 522 -9.18 6.39 3.86
CA SER A 522 -9.54 7.80 3.96
C SER A 522 -10.97 7.88 4.42
#